data_AF-A0A3D4QRG9-F1
#
_entry.id   AF-A0A3D4QRG9-F1
#
_cell.length_a   1.000
_cell.length_b   1.000
_cell.length_c   1.000
_cell.angle_alpha   90.00
_cell.angle_beta   90.00
_cell.angle_gamma   90.00
#
_symmetry.space_group_name_H-M   'P 1'
#
loop_
_entity.id
_entity.type
_entity.pdbx_description
1 polymer ?
#
loop_
_entity_poly.entity_id
_entity_poly.type
_entity_poly.pdbx_seq_one_letter_code
_entity_poly.pdbx_strand_id
1 'polypeptide(L)'
;MSPEERKSAENEIWLCQSCSKLIDDDIIRYNVDLLYIWKENAERLAIAELQSASPVSTNNKDKVLLRFYVQCFDRPAFQDRISQEGRIEDFDQAIEDTIIALNTGVLRTQDGVIIKQSEGKSAIINHAWREKLNTITDMLVALRKRLKIAKDENLYSTYGKGEVMYCFYDQELETWFDLTREEIIKILSSICQEAGISGLHFPRLPYRW
;
A
#
# COMPACT_ATOMS: atom_id res chain seq x y z
N MET A 1 -19.76 2.05 -15.04
CA MET A 1 -20.46 0.83 -14.62
C MET A 1 -21.65 1.21 -13.76
N SER A 2 -22.85 0.84 -14.18
CA SER A 2 -24.04 0.86 -13.35
C SER A 2 -23.92 -0.18 -12.21
N PRO A 3 -24.79 -0.10 -11.17
CA PRO A 3 -24.88 -1.13 -10.15
C PRO A 3 -25.18 -2.52 -10.72
N GLU A 4 -25.98 -2.61 -11.79
CA GLU A 4 -26.26 -3.86 -12.50
C GLU A 4 -25.00 -4.40 -13.20
N GLU A 5 -24.26 -3.54 -13.90
CA GLU A 5 -23.00 -3.91 -14.58
C GLU A 5 -21.92 -4.36 -13.59
N ARG A 6 -21.88 -3.77 -12.38
CA ARG A 6 -20.96 -4.19 -11.30
C ARG A 6 -21.26 -5.59 -10.76
N LYS A 7 -22.54 -5.99 -10.73
CA LYS A 7 -22.97 -7.32 -10.25
C LYS A 7 -22.97 -8.38 -11.35
N SER A 8 -22.88 -7.98 -12.61
CA SER A 8 -22.89 -8.90 -13.74
C SER A 8 -21.65 -9.79 -13.73
N ALA A 9 -21.85 -11.10 -13.89
CA ALA A 9 -20.75 -12.05 -14.09
C ALA A 9 -19.93 -11.72 -15.36
N GLU A 10 -20.54 -11.01 -16.32
CA GLU A 10 -19.91 -10.65 -17.60
C GLU A 10 -18.82 -9.57 -17.47
N ASN A 11 -18.72 -8.87 -16.33
CA ASN A 11 -17.60 -7.94 -16.13
C ASN A 11 -16.28 -8.68 -15.78
N GLU A 12 -16.38 -9.94 -15.36
CA GLU A 12 -15.27 -10.82 -14.95
C GLU A 12 -14.37 -10.24 -13.84
N ILE A 13 -14.91 -9.33 -13.01
CA ILE A 13 -14.21 -8.75 -11.86
C ILE A 13 -14.66 -9.50 -10.60
N TRP A 14 -13.83 -10.41 -10.11
CA TRP A 14 -14.05 -11.10 -8.84
C TRP A 14 -13.15 -10.51 -7.74
N LEU A 15 -13.79 -10.02 -6.69
CA LEU A 15 -13.12 -9.32 -5.60
C LEU A 15 -13.18 -10.14 -4.31
N CYS A 16 -12.11 -10.08 -3.52
CA CYS A 16 -12.18 -10.57 -2.15
C CYS A 16 -13.10 -9.67 -1.31
N GLN A 17 -13.56 -10.19 -0.16
CA GLN A 17 -14.47 -9.50 0.73
C GLN A 17 -13.98 -8.09 1.14
N SER A 18 -12.68 -7.92 1.32
CA SER A 18 -12.07 -6.64 1.69
C SER A 18 -12.08 -5.63 0.53
N CYS A 19 -11.71 -6.06 -0.67
CA CYS A 19 -11.69 -5.20 -1.86
C CYS A 19 -13.09 -4.74 -2.26
N SER A 20 -14.11 -5.61 -2.11
CA SER A 20 -15.51 -5.20 -2.33
C SER A 20 -15.92 -4.06 -1.40
N LYS A 21 -15.62 -4.17 -0.10
CA LYS A 21 -15.96 -3.13 0.88
C LYS A 21 -15.28 -1.80 0.60
N LEU A 22 -14.01 -1.81 0.19
CA LEU A 22 -13.28 -0.58 -0.15
C LEU A 22 -13.98 0.21 -1.25
N ILE A 23 -14.44 -0.49 -2.28
CA ILE A 23 -15.12 0.13 -3.43
C ILE A 23 -16.50 0.66 -3.03
N ASP A 24 -17.24 -0.10 -2.22
CA ASP A 24 -18.56 0.30 -1.75
C ASP A 24 -18.49 1.53 -0.84
N ASP A 25 -17.42 1.66 -0.04
CA ASP A 25 -17.19 2.78 0.86
C ASP A 25 -16.85 4.09 0.08
N ASP A 26 -16.19 4.04 -1.08
CA ASP A 26 -15.82 5.24 -1.88
C ASP A 26 -15.82 5.01 -3.41
N ILE A 27 -16.98 5.21 -4.03
CA ILE A 27 -17.18 5.01 -5.48
C ILE A 27 -16.44 6.06 -6.33
N ILE A 28 -16.22 7.27 -5.82
CA ILE A 28 -15.56 8.34 -6.57
C ILE A 28 -14.08 8.02 -6.73
N ARG A 29 -13.45 7.55 -5.65
CA ARG A 29 -12.05 7.16 -5.65
C ARG A 29 -11.81 5.83 -6.35
N TYR A 30 -12.68 4.85 -6.10
CA TYR A 30 -12.67 3.54 -6.78
C TYR A 30 -13.55 3.57 -8.04
N ASN A 31 -13.17 4.46 -8.95
CA ASN A 31 -13.86 4.62 -10.21
C ASN A 31 -13.64 3.42 -11.15
N VAL A 32 -14.42 3.40 -12.24
CA VAL A 32 -14.44 2.29 -13.21
C VAL A 32 -13.07 2.05 -13.83
N ASP A 33 -12.33 3.11 -14.15
CA ASP A 33 -11.00 3.00 -14.77
C ASP A 33 -10.02 2.27 -13.83
N LEU A 34 -10.08 2.57 -12.53
CA LEU A 34 -9.24 1.91 -11.54
C LEU A 34 -9.56 0.41 -11.42
N LEU A 35 -10.83 0.02 -11.54
CA LEU A 35 -11.25 -1.38 -11.48
C LEU A 35 -10.78 -2.18 -12.71
N TYR A 36 -10.78 -1.58 -13.90
CA TYR A 36 -10.20 -2.22 -15.08
C TYR A 36 -8.69 -2.42 -14.94
N ILE A 37 -7.98 -1.46 -14.36
CA ILE A 37 -6.55 -1.61 -14.05
C ILE A 37 -6.34 -2.79 -13.06
N TRP A 38 -7.21 -2.93 -12.06
CA TRP A 38 -7.12 -4.05 -11.11
C TRP A 38 -7.34 -5.40 -11.79
N LYS A 39 -8.34 -5.50 -12.68
CA LYS A 39 -8.60 -6.71 -13.48
C LYS A 39 -7.39 -7.07 -14.33
N GLU A 40 -6.89 -6.12 -15.12
CA GLU A 40 -5.74 -6.34 -16.00
C GLU A 40 -4.50 -6.78 -15.21
N ASN A 41 -4.29 -6.22 -14.02
CA ASN A 41 -3.19 -6.63 -13.15
C ASN A 41 -3.35 -8.03 -12.58
N ALA A 42 -4.58 -8.42 -12.19
CA ALA A 42 -4.87 -9.77 -11.72
C ALA A 42 -4.64 -10.81 -12.84
N GLU A 43 -5.06 -10.50 -14.07
CA GLU A 43 -4.82 -11.36 -15.24
C GLU A 43 -3.33 -11.47 -15.55
N ARG A 44 -2.60 -10.35 -15.56
CA ARG A 44 -1.15 -10.31 -15.77
C ARG A 44 -0.41 -11.14 -14.72
N LEU A 45 -0.83 -11.09 -13.46
CA LEU A 45 -0.30 -11.92 -12.37
C LEU A 45 -0.44 -13.41 -12.70
N ALA A 46 -1.67 -13.84 -13.01
CA ALA A 46 -1.97 -15.23 -13.32
C ALA A 46 -1.19 -15.74 -14.54
N ILE A 47 -1.04 -14.91 -15.58
CA ILE A 47 -0.26 -15.26 -16.77
C ILE A 47 1.23 -15.40 -16.42
N ALA A 48 1.79 -14.45 -15.66
CA ALA A 48 3.21 -14.48 -15.35
C ALA A 48 3.60 -15.61 -14.39
N GLU A 49 2.69 -16.05 -13.51
CA GLU A 49 2.87 -17.29 -12.73
C GLU A 49 3.03 -18.52 -13.63
N LEU A 50 2.32 -18.57 -14.76
CA LEU A 50 2.43 -19.67 -15.72
C LEU A 50 3.70 -19.60 -16.59
N GLN A 51 4.32 -18.42 -16.74
CA GLN A 51 5.35 -18.14 -17.76
C GLN A 51 6.81 -18.12 -17.26
N SER A 52 7.11 -18.46 -16.01
CA SER A 52 8.44 -18.22 -15.41
C SER A 52 9.62 -18.89 -16.15
N ALA A 53 10.25 -18.19 -17.12
CA ALA A 53 11.59 -18.51 -17.67
C ALA A 53 12.23 -17.36 -18.49
N SER A 54 13.12 -16.54 -17.88
CA SER A 54 14.45 -16.12 -18.41
C SER A 54 15.07 -14.95 -17.62
N PRO A 55 16.42 -14.86 -17.43
CA PRO A 55 17.01 -14.05 -16.34
C PRO A 55 17.70 -12.72 -16.72
N VAL A 56 17.99 -12.44 -18.00
CA VAL A 56 19.00 -11.40 -18.35
C VAL A 56 18.41 -10.03 -18.71
N SER A 57 17.32 -9.96 -19.51
CA SER A 57 16.61 -8.69 -19.81
C SER A 57 15.67 -8.26 -18.68
N THR A 58 15.31 -9.21 -17.83
CA THR A 58 14.34 -9.18 -16.73
C THR A 58 14.82 -8.32 -15.57
N ASN A 59 16.12 -8.39 -15.26
CA ASN A 59 16.71 -7.72 -14.11
C ASN A 59 16.65 -6.18 -14.21
N ASN A 60 16.77 -5.61 -15.42
CA ASN A 60 16.75 -4.15 -15.57
C ASN A 60 15.33 -3.56 -15.44
N LYS A 61 14.31 -4.24 -15.99
CA LYS A 61 12.91 -3.80 -15.87
C LYS A 61 12.45 -3.81 -14.41
N ASP A 62 12.70 -4.91 -13.71
CA ASP A 62 12.30 -5.04 -12.31
C ASP A 62 12.96 -3.97 -11.43
N LYS A 63 14.25 -3.66 -11.65
CA LYS A 63 14.93 -2.59 -10.91
C LYS A 63 14.28 -1.21 -11.10
N VAL A 64 13.79 -0.90 -12.30
CA VAL A 64 13.08 0.37 -12.57
C VAL A 64 11.78 0.42 -11.76
N LEU A 65 11.01 -0.67 -11.75
CA LEU A 65 9.77 -0.78 -10.98
C LEU A 65 10.05 -0.71 -9.47
N LEU A 66 11.09 -1.39 -8.98
CA LEU A 66 11.48 -1.35 -7.57
C LEU A 66 11.85 0.07 -7.11
N ARG A 67 12.54 0.85 -7.94
CA ARG A 67 12.82 2.26 -7.64
C ARG A 67 11.55 3.10 -7.52
N PHE A 68 10.52 2.79 -8.31
CA PHE A 68 9.20 3.42 -8.16
C PHE A 68 8.55 3.02 -6.84
N TYR A 69 8.54 1.73 -6.47
CA TYR A 69 7.92 1.29 -5.21
C TYR A 69 8.63 1.86 -3.99
N VAL A 70 9.96 1.94 -4.00
CA VAL A 70 10.75 2.61 -2.95
C VAL A 70 10.24 4.03 -2.70
N GLN A 71 9.93 4.80 -3.74
CA GLN A 71 9.38 6.15 -3.60
C GLN A 71 7.98 6.17 -2.98
N CYS A 72 7.19 5.11 -3.16
CA CYS A 72 5.89 5.01 -2.51
C CYS A 72 6.01 4.96 -0.97
N PHE A 73 7.15 4.54 -0.41
CA PHE A 73 7.37 4.49 1.04
C PHE A 73 8.05 5.75 1.60
N ASP A 74 8.38 6.73 0.75
CA ASP A 74 8.95 8.01 1.18
C ASP A 74 7.86 8.98 1.66
N ARG A 75 7.22 8.65 2.78
CA ARG A 75 6.17 9.46 3.42
C ARG A 75 6.13 9.24 4.94
N PRO A 76 5.61 10.20 5.74
CA PRO A 76 5.55 10.14 7.21
C PRO A 76 4.96 8.83 7.77
N ALA A 77 3.95 8.29 7.09
CA ALA A 77 3.27 7.04 7.44
C ALA A 77 4.19 5.84 7.70
N PHE A 78 5.41 5.82 7.14
CA PHE A 78 6.39 4.75 7.33
C PHE A 78 7.66 5.18 8.07
N GLN A 79 7.75 6.44 8.49
CA GLN A 79 8.94 7.02 9.12
C GLN A 79 8.69 7.34 10.60
N ASP A 80 7.50 7.85 10.92
CA ASP A 80 7.17 8.35 12.26
C ASP A 80 6.45 7.27 13.10
N ARG A 81 6.52 7.38 14.43
CA ARG A 81 5.74 6.51 15.34
C ARG A 81 4.26 6.78 15.17
N ILE A 82 3.41 5.78 15.41
CA ILE A 82 1.97 5.94 15.19
C ILE A 82 1.35 6.98 16.13
N SER A 83 1.94 7.17 17.32
CA SER A 83 1.56 8.23 18.28
C SER A 83 2.03 9.63 17.87
N GLN A 84 2.98 9.74 16.95
CA GLN A 84 3.48 11.00 16.40
C GLN A 84 2.82 11.34 15.06
N GLU A 85 1.96 10.47 14.54
CA GLU A 85 1.25 10.76 13.30
C GLU A 85 0.27 11.91 13.48
N GLY A 86 0.36 12.89 12.59
CA GLY A 86 -0.38 14.15 12.72
C GLY A 86 -1.90 13.96 12.67
N ARG A 87 -2.42 13.26 11.66
CA ARG A 87 -3.84 12.90 11.56
C ARG A 87 -3.98 11.46 11.14
N ILE A 88 -4.80 10.72 11.87
CA ILE A 88 -5.03 9.30 11.62
C ILE A 88 -5.76 9.06 10.28
N GLU A 89 -6.56 10.04 9.84
CA GLU A 89 -7.16 10.03 8.51
C GLU A 89 -6.10 10.18 7.41
N ASP A 90 -5.13 11.07 7.60
CA ASP A 90 -4.03 11.25 6.64
C ASP A 90 -3.11 10.02 6.63
N PHE A 91 -2.91 9.37 7.77
CA PHE A 91 -2.23 8.07 7.86
C PHE A 91 -2.99 6.99 7.09
N ASP A 92 -4.28 6.77 7.35
CA ASP A 92 -5.09 5.75 6.65
C ASP A 92 -5.08 5.98 5.13
N GLN A 93 -5.24 7.24 4.73
CA GLN A 93 -5.17 7.71 3.35
C GLN A 93 -3.80 7.41 2.74
N ALA A 94 -2.71 7.67 3.44
CA ALA A 94 -1.35 7.41 2.97
C ALA A 94 -1.07 5.91 2.78
N ILE A 95 -1.59 5.05 3.68
CA ILE A 95 -1.51 3.59 3.52
C ILE A 95 -2.30 3.14 2.29
N GLU A 96 -3.51 3.66 2.10
CA GLU A 96 -4.35 3.37 0.94
C GLU A 96 -3.72 3.78 -0.39
N ASP A 97 -3.19 5.00 -0.45
CA ASP A 97 -2.51 5.51 -1.65
C ASP A 97 -1.26 4.68 -1.96
N THR A 98 -0.59 4.13 -0.94
CA THR A 98 0.53 3.21 -1.13
C THR A 98 0.06 1.88 -1.73
N ILE A 99 -1.03 1.30 -1.22
CA ILE A 99 -1.64 0.08 -1.79
C ILE A 99 -2.03 0.30 -3.26
N ILE A 100 -2.68 1.42 -3.56
CA ILE A 100 -3.09 1.77 -4.92
C ILE A 100 -1.85 1.91 -5.81
N ALA A 101 -0.81 2.63 -5.37
CA ALA A 101 0.41 2.82 -6.14
C ALA A 101 1.15 1.49 -6.40
N LEU A 102 1.23 0.60 -5.41
CA LEU A 102 1.81 -0.74 -5.59
C LEU A 102 1.01 -1.57 -6.59
N ASN A 103 -0.31 -1.56 -6.50
CA ASN A 103 -1.15 -2.38 -7.37
C ASN A 103 -1.22 -1.85 -8.80
N THR A 104 -1.23 -0.52 -8.98
CA THR A 104 -1.53 0.12 -10.28
C THR A 104 -0.37 0.82 -10.93
N GLY A 105 0.70 1.12 -10.17
CA GLY A 105 1.81 1.94 -10.65
C GLY A 105 1.51 3.45 -10.67
N VAL A 106 0.39 3.90 -10.10
CA VAL A 106 0.00 5.33 -10.10
C VAL A 106 0.22 5.92 -8.70
N LEU A 107 1.19 6.85 -8.59
CA LEU A 107 1.45 7.62 -7.38
C LEU A 107 0.78 8.99 -7.49
N ARG A 108 -0.03 9.35 -6.50
CA ARG A 108 -0.81 10.61 -6.47
C ARG A 108 -0.54 11.41 -5.19
N THR A 109 -0.79 12.71 -5.26
CA THR A 109 -0.93 13.59 -4.08
C THR A 109 -2.28 13.35 -3.40
N GLN A 110 -2.45 13.90 -2.19
CA GLN A 110 -3.72 13.87 -1.45
C GLN A 110 -4.88 14.50 -2.25
N ASP A 111 -4.59 15.52 -3.07
CA ASP A 111 -5.58 16.18 -3.94
C ASP A 111 -5.84 15.43 -5.26
N GLY A 112 -5.28 14.23 -5.42
CA GLY A 112 -5.51 13.36 -6.58
C GLY A 112 -4.63 13.65 -7.81
N VAL A 113 -3.72 14.62 -7.74
CA VAL A 113 -2.78 14.92 -8.84
C VAL A 113 -1.77 13.79 -8.98
N ILE A 114 -1.60 13.26 -10.20
CA ILE A 114 -0.62 12.22 -10.51
C ILE A 114 0.80 12.81 -10.41
N ILE A 115 1.59 12.26 -9.50
CA ILE A 115 3.01 12.60 -9.30
C ILE A 115 3.87 11.78 -10.26
N LYS A 116 3.56 10.48 -10.38
CA LYS A 116 4.35 9.54 -11.18
C LYS A 116 3.52 8.35 -11.62
N GLN A 117 3.83 7.83 -12.80
CA GLN A 117 3.20 6.66 -13.38
C GLN A 117 4.25 5.61 -13.74
N SER A 118 3.90 4.35 -13.49
CA SER A 118 4.69 3.14 -13.70
C SER A 118 3.73 1.97 -13.95
N GLU A 119 4.24 0.75 -14.05
CA GLU A 119 3.43 -0.47 -13.94
C GLU A 119 3.28 -0.88 -12.47
N GLY A 120 2.20 -1.60 -12.17
CA GLY A 120 1.97 -2.20 -10.85
C GLY A 120 2.84 -3.43 -10.58
N LYS A 121 2.81 -3.93 -9.34
CA LYS A 121 3.64 -5.04 -8.86
C LYS A 121 3.44 -6.34 -9.66
N SER A 122 2.31 -6.48 -10.35
CA SER A 122 2.03 -7.57 -11.30
C SER A 122 3.05 -7.68 -12.43
N ALA A 123 3.69 -6.57 -12.80
CA ALA A 123 4.68 -6.51 -13.87
C ALA A 123 6.10 -6.92 -13.42
N ILE A 124 6.35 -7.10 -12.10
CA ILE A 124 7.65 -7.57 -11.59
C ILE A 124 7.83 -9.03 -11.99
N ILE A 125 8.85 -9.35 -12.79
CA ILE A 125 9.02 -10.71 -13.32
C ILE A 125 9.66 -11.64 -12.28
N ASN A 126 10.56 -11.13 -11.44
CA ASN A 126 11.11 -11.89 -10.33
C ASN A 126 10.01 -12.28 -9.33
N HIS A 127 9.61 -13.54 -9.38
CA HIS A 127 8.55 -14.09 -8.54
C HIS A 127 8.81 -13.89 -7.03
N ALA A 128 10.06 -14.06 -6.58
CA ALA A 128 10.40 -13.89 -5.16
C ALA A 128 10.20 -12.43 -4.70
N TRP A 129 10.55 -11.46 -5.54
CA TRP A 129 10.32 -10.04 -5.23
C TRP A 129 8.85 -9.66 -5.30
N ARG A 130 8.13 -10.20 -6.28
CA ARG A 130 6.69 -10.03 -6.41
C ARG A 130 5.95 -10.54 -5.18
N GLU A 131 6.28 -11.74 -4.71
CA GLU A 131 5.68 -12.32 -3.50
C GLU A 131 5.95 -11.47 -2.26
N LYS A 132 7.18 -10.95 -2.10
CA LYS A 132 7.48 -10.01 -1.01
C LYS A 132 6.65 -8.72 -1.10
N LEU A 133 6.41 -8.18 -2.31
CA LEU A 133 5.52 -7.03 -2.51
C LEU A 133 4.04 -7.36 -2.24
N ASN A 134 3.62 -8.59 -2.51
CA ASN A 134 2.29 -9.09 -2.15
C ASN A 134 2.13 -9.11 -0.63
N THR A 135 3.08 -9.71 0.09
CA THR A 135 3.12 -9.70 1.56
C THR A 135 3.06 -8.28 2.13
N ILE A 136 3.85 -7.35 1.59
CA ILE A 136 3.80 -5.94 2.00
C ILE A 136 2.38 -5.37 1.84
N THR A 137 1.72 -5.67 0.72
CA THR A 137 0.35 -5.17 0.48
C THR A 137 -0.66 -5.74 1.48
N ASP A 138 -0.54 -7.02 1.82
CA ASP A 138 -1.40 -7.65 2.82
C ASP A 138 -1.22 -7.03 4.20
N MET A 139 0.03 -6.71 4.58
CA MET A 139 0.34 -6.00 5.81
C MET A 139 -0.24 -4.57 5.82
N LEU A 140 -0.16 -3.85 4.71
CA LEU A 140 -0.79 -2.52 4.57
C LEU A 140 -2.32 -2.61 4.73
N VAL A 141 -2.97 -3.62 4.13
CA VAL A 141 -4.41 -3.87 4.32
C VAL A 141 -4.73 -4.19 5.77
N ALA A 142 -3.88 -4.97 6.45
CA ALA A 142 -4.04 -5.29 7.87
C ALA A 142 -3.96 -4.04 8.75
N LEU A 143 -3.02 -3.11 8.48
CA LEU A 143 -2.92 -1.83 9.18
C LEU A 143 -4.25 -1.06 9.13
N ARG A 144 -4.80 -0.87 7.93
CA ARG A 144 -6.09 -0.15 7.74
C ARG A 144 -7.24 -0.84 8.45
N LYS A 145 -7.33 -2.17 8.32
CA LYS A 145 -8.39 -2.95 8.97
C LYS A 145 -8.32 -2.82 10.49
N ARG A 146 -7.12 -2.94 11.06
CA ARG A 146 -6.91 -2.81 12.51
C ARG A 146 -7.23 -1.40 13.00
N LEU A 147 -6.92 -0.39 12.19
CA LEU A 147 -7.23 0.99 12.50
C LEU A 147 -8.73 1.28 12.50
N LYS A 148 -9.47 0.74 11.52
CA LYS A 148 -10.94 0.82 11.48
C LYS A 148 -11.56 0.20 12.74
N ILE A 149 -11.12 -1.00 13.13
CA ILE A 149 -11.57 -1.66 14.37
C ILE A 149 -11.26 -0.81 15.60
N ALA A 150 -10.03 -0.28 15.70
CA ALA A 150 -9.63 0.57 16.82
C ALA A 150 -10.49 1.83 16.95
N LYS A 151 -10.91 2.42 15.81
CA LYS A 151 -11.84 3.55 15.77
C LYS A 151 -13.23 3.15 16.25
N ASP A 152 -13.77 2.04 15.72
CA ASP A 152 -15.12 1.56 16.05
C ASP A 152 -15.25 1.15 17.54
N GLU A 153 -14.16 0.63 18.12
CA GLU A 153 -14.09 0.21 19.53
C GLU A 153 -13.62 1.34 20.47
N ASN A 154 -13.36 2.56 19.96
CA ASN A 154 -12.85 3.70 20.73
C ASN A 154 -11.53 3.40 21.49
N LEU A 155 -10.62 2.65 20.88
CA LEU A 155 -9.34 2.21 21.49
C LEU A 155 -8.25 3.30 21.50
N TYR A 156 -8.53 4.46 20.91
CA TYR A 156 -7.68 5.63 21.01
C TYR A 156 -8.52 6.91 21.16
N SER A 157 -7.90 7.94 21.73
CA SER A 157 -8.48 9.28 21.82
C SER A 157 -7.66 10.28 21.03
N THR A 158 -8.33 11.38 20.66
CA THR A 158 -7.74 12.54 20.01
C THR A 158 -7.65 13.69 21.00
N TYR A 159 -6.45 14.29 21.13
CA TYR A 159 -6.23 15.47 21.96
C TYR A 159 -5.65 16.60 21.12
N GLY A 160 -6.11 17.84 21.37
CA GLY A 160 -5.57 19.05 20.74
C GLY A 160 -6.57 19.79 19.85
N LYS A 161 -6.47 21.12 19.83
CA LYS A 161 -7.14 22.00 18.84
C LYS A 161 -6.08 22.41 17.81
N GLY A 162 -5.79 21.56 16.83
CA GLY A 162 -4.76 21.81 15.81
C GLY A 162 -3.96 20.56 15.48
N GLU A 163 -2.80 20.40 16.11
CA GLU A 163 -2.01 19.15 16.06
C GLU A 163 -2.70 18.11 16.94
N VAL A 164 -3.36 17.14 16.30
CA VAL A 164 -4.09 16.09 16.98
C VAL A 164 -3.10 15.03 17.44
N MET A 165 -2.86 14.96 18.76
CA MET A 165 -2.11 13.86 19.36
C MET A 165 -3.06 12.68 19.55
N TYR A 166 -2.62 11.49 19.14
CA TYR A 166 -3.37 10.25 19.33
C TYR A 166 -2.80 9.47 20.52
N CYS A 167 -3.65 9.23 21.51
CA CYS A 167 -3.31 8.35 22.63
C CYS A 167 -4.07 7.04 22.49
N PHE A 168 -3.34 5.99 22.15
CA PHE A 168 -3.84 4.62 22.23
C PHE A 168 -3.98 4.23 23.70
N TYR A 169 -5.16 3.74 24.09
CA TYR A 169 -5.37 3.20 25.43
C TYR A 169 -4.73 1.81 25.59
N ASP A 170 -4.57 1.12 24.48
CA ASP A 170 -3.95 -0.19 24.36
C ASP A 170 -2.51 -0.03 23.81
N GLN A 171 -1.52 -0.25 24.68
CA GLN A 171 -0.11 -0.17 24.31
C GLN A 171 0.31 -1.32 23.36
N GLU A 172 -0.35 -2.48 23.43
CA GLU A 172 -0.08 -3.58 22.51
C GLU A 172 -0.53 -3.21 21.09
N LEU A 173 -1.65 -2.50 20.98
CA LEU A 173 -2.16 -1.99 19.71
C LEU A 173 -1.20 -0.96 19.09
N GLU A 174 -0.75 0.02 19.86
CA GLU A 174 0.25 1.02 19.40
C GLU A 174 1.53 0.32 18.90
N THR A 175 2.05 -0.60 19.73
CA THR A 175 3.25 -1.37 19.42
C THR A 175 3.07 -2.20 18.15
N TRP A 176 1.88 -2.79 17.95
CA TRP A 176 1.58 -3.58 16.76
C TRP A 176 1.62 -2.75 15.47
N PHE A 177 1.11 -1.51 15.50
CA PHE A 177 1.22 -0.59 14.34
C PHE A 177 2.67 -0.28 14.01
N ASP A 178 3.49 0.07 15.01
CA ASP A 178 4.91 0.38 14.81
C ASP A 178 5.69 -0.82 14.28
N LEU A 179 5.52 -2.01 14.90
CA LEU A 179 6.22 -3.23 14.49
C LEU A 179 5.82 -3.69 13.08
N THR A 180 4.54 -3.59 12.73
CA THR A 180 4.05 -3.97 11.40
C THR A 180 4.63 -3.06 10.32
N ARG A 181 4.73 -1.74 10.59
CA ARG A 181 5.34 -0.78 9.67
C ARG A 181 6.85 -1.00 9.54
N GLU A 182 7.54 -1.31 10.64
CA GLU A 182 8.95 -1.68 10.59
C GLU A 182 9.19 -2.94 9.75
N GLU A 183 8.34 -3.96 9.90
CA GLU A 183 8.45 -5.21 9.14
C GLU A 183 8.21 -5.01 7.64
N ILE A 184 7.24 -4.16 7.26
CA ILE A 184 7.05 -3.75 5.85
C ILE A 184 8.34 -3.17 5.27
N ILE A 185 8.99 -2.26 6.00
CA ILE A 185 10.25 -1.63 5.57
C ILE A 185 11.40 -2.63 5.51
N LYS A 186 11.46 -3.61 6.42
CA LYS A 186 12.45 -4.70 6.39
C LYS A 186 12.32 -5.56 5.14
N ILE A 187 11.08 -5.97 4.80
CA ILE A 187 10.82 -6.77 3.60
C ILE A 187 11.23 -5.99 2.34
N LEU A 188 10.84 -4.71 2.24
CA LEU A 188 11.20 -3.87 1.10
C LEU A 188 12.72 -3.67 0.98
N SER A 189 13.40 -3.48 2.12
CA SER A 189 14.86 -3.35 2.17
C SER A 189 15.56 -4.63 1.73
N SER A 190 15.03 -5.81 2.09
CA SER A 190 15.54 -7.11 1.61
C SER A 190 15.45 -7.21 0.08
N ILE A 191 14.34 -6.78 -0.54
CA ILE A 191 14.22 -6.74 -2.00
C ILE A 191 15.29 -5.82 -2.61
N CYS A 192 15.49 -4.62 -2.03
CA CYS A 192 16.47 -3.66 -2.53
C CYS A 192 17.91 -4.20 -2.47
N GLN A 193 18.26 -4.89 -1.39
CA GLN A 193 19.56 -5.55 -1.23
C GLN A 193 19.79 -6.63 -2.29
N GLU A 194 18.80 -7.51 -2.49
CA GLU A 194 18.85 -8.55 -3.52
C GLU A 194 18.96 -7.97 -4.94
N ALA A 195 18.30 -6.84 -5.19
CA ALA A 195 18.34 -6.14 -6.48
C ALA A 195 19.61 -5.29 -6.68
N GLY A 196 20.46 -5.13 -5.66
CA GLY A 196 21.61 -4.23 -5.69
C GLY A 196 21.22 -2.75 -5.87
N ILE A 197 20.08 -2.35 -5.31
CA ILE A 197 19.60 -0.96 -5.27
C ILE A 197 20.00 -0.38 -3.91
N SER A 198 20.54 0.84 -3.89
CA SER A 198 20.79 1.58 -2.65
C SER A 198 19.48 1.64 -1.85
N GLY A 199 19.48 1.04 -0.66
CA GLY A 199 18.29 0.91 0.17
C GLY A 199 17.70 2.26 0.60
N LEU A 200 16.49 2.21 1.15
CA LEU A 200 15.82 3.37 1.74
C LEU A 200 16.67 3.96 2.87
N HIS A 201 17.18 5.17 2.68
CA HIS A 201 17.75 5.95 3.77
C HIS A 201 16.65 6.82 4.35
N PHE A 202 15.98 6.33 5.38
CA PHE A 202 15.10 7.16 6.18
C PHE A 202 15.96 7.88 7.23
N PRO A 203 16.20 9.19 7.11
CA PRO A 203 16.77 9.94 8.22
C PRO A 203 15.76 9.85 9.36
N ARG A 204 16.01 8.98 10.34
CA ARG A 204 15.28 9.03 11.61
C ARG A 204 15.53 10.41 12.18
N LEU A 205 14.56 11.32 12.09
CA LEU A 205 14.70 12.62 12.72
C LEU A 205 14.88 12.35 14.23
N PRO A 206 16.01 12.76 14.83
CA PRO A 206 16.17 12.63 16.27
C PRO A 206 15.12 13.52 16.93
N TYR A 207 14.48 12.96 17.96
CA TYR A 207 13.50 13.60 18.84
C TYR A 207 13.69 15.12 18.96
N ARG A 208 12.69 15.91 18.57
CA ARG A 208 12.54 17.27 19.09
C ARG A 208 11.65 17.18 20.32
N TRP A 209 12.30 17.19 21.48
CA TRP A 209 11.70 17.35 22.79
C TRP A 209 11.07 18.74 22.95
#